data_AF-A0A1J9QDL1-F1
#
_entry.id   AF-A0A1J9QDL1-F1
#
_cell.length_a   1.000
_cell.length_b   1.000
_cell.length_c   1.000
_cell.angle_alpha   90.00
_cell.angle_beta   90.00
_cell.angle_gamma   90.00
#
_symmetry.space_group_name_H-M   'P 1'
#
loop_
_entity.id
_entity.type
_entity.pdbx_description
1 polymer ?
#
loop_
_entity_poly.entity_id
_entity_poly.type
_entity_poly.pdbx_seq_one_letter_code
_entity_poly.pdbx_strand_id
1 'polypeptide(L)'
;MDEEEVADASVSAIIVTLRNLEKGNRVEFVVRNLPKAIWGVYEGGCLVEEREGGNGGSIDIKSTLDSGEEVDIVLMRKPTESI
;
A
#
# COMPACT_ATOMS: atom_id res chain seq x y z
N MET A 1 23.43 -17.22 23.47
CA MET A 1 23.55 -15.82 23.04
C MET A 1 22.91 -15.82 21.68
N ASP A 2 21.59 -15.77 21.69
CA ASP A 2 20.76 -15.88 20.51
C ASP A 2 20.56 -14.45 20.03
N GLU A 3 21.22 -14.10 18.93
CA GLU A 3 20.99 -12.84 18.24
C GLU A 3 19.57 -12.89 17.67
N GLU A 4 18.60 -12.36 18.41
CA GLU A 4 17.35 -11.91 17.81
C GLU A 4 17.73 -10.87 16.76
N GLU A 5 17.65 -11.25 15.48
CA GLU A 5 17.53 -10.29 14.39
C GLU A 5 16.26 -9.47 14.68
N VAL A 6 16.45 -8.35 15.36
CA VAL A 6 15.47 -7.27 15.36
C VAL A 6 15.48 -6.75 13.93
N ALA A 7 14.68 -7.39 13.08
CA ALA A 7 14.43 -6.92 11.73
C ALA A 7 13.97 -5.49 11.86
N ASP A 8 14.86 -4.56 11.51
CA ASP A 8 14.63 -3.14 11.54
C ASP A 8 13.25 -2.91 10.92
N ALA A 9 12.36 -2.29 11.68
CA ALA A 9 11.02 -1.90 11.23
C ALA A 9 11.14 -0.72 10.25
N SER A 10 12.08 -0.86 9.30
CA SER A 10 12.38 0.04 8.22
C SER A 10 11.07 0.35 7.51
N VAL A 11 10.75 1.64 7.49
CA VAL A 11 9.57 2.19 6.85
C VAL A 11 9.55 1.69 5.41
N SER A 12 8.63 0.77 5.13
CA SER A 12 8.49 0.13 3.83
C SER A 12 7.33 0.78 3.10
N ALA A 13 7.58 1.28 1.89
CA ALA A 13 6.56 1.85 1.03
C ALA A 13 6.58 1.18 -0.34
N ILE A 14 5.39 0.92 -0.88
CA ILE A 14 5.18 0.49 -2.25
C ILE A 14 4.42 1.63 -2.94
N ILE A 15 4.96 2.16 -4.02
CA ILE A 15 4.37 3.26 -4.78
C ILE A 15 3.99 2.72 -6.16
N VAL A 16 2.73 2.93 -6.54
CA VAL A 16 2.19 2.57 -7.85
C VAL A 16 1.57 3.83 -8.45
N THR A 17 2.20 4.36 -9.49
CA THR A 17 1.64 5.46 -10.27
C THR A 17 0.73 4.90 -11.35
N LEU A 18 -0.52 5.33 -11.36
CA LEU A 18 -1.50 5.02 -12.39
C LEU A 18 -1.76 6.26 -13.23
N ARG A 19 -1.78 6.09 -14.55
CA ARG A 19 -2.10 7.17 -15.48
C ARG A 19 -3.17 6.70 -16.46
N ASN A 20 -4.27 7.43 -16.54
CA ASN A 20 -5.33 7.16 -17.50
C ASN A 20 -5.16 8.02 -18.76
N LEU A 21 -4.79 7.39 -19.87
CA LEU A 21 -4.61 8.07 -21.16
C LEU A 21 -5.90 8.19 -21.97
N GLU A 22 -6.96 7.47 -21.56
CA GLU A 22 -8.20 7.31 -22.32
C GLU A 22 -9.39 7.92 -21.55
N LYS A 23 -10.63 7.53 -21.90
CA LYS A 23 -11.84 7.90 -21.14
C LYS A 23 -11.78 7.33 -19.71
N GLY A 24 -12.61 7.85 -18.81
CA GLY A 24 -12.62 7.46 -17.39
C GLY A 24 -12.63 5.95 -17.19
N ASN A 25 -11.69 5.45 -16.39
CA ASN A 25 -11.41 4.03 -16.21
C ASN A 25 -11.37 3.67 -14.72
N ARG A 26 -11.93 2.50 -14.40
CA ARG A 26 -11.78 1.88 -13.08
C ARG A 26 -10.65 0.87 -13.14
N VAL A 27 -9.69 1.01 -12.25
CA VAL A 27 -8.54 0.12 -12.13
C VAL A 27 -8.65 -0.67 -10.83
N GLU A 28 -8.48 -1.99 -10.93
CA GLU A 28 -8.41 -2.88 -9.77
C GLU A 28 -7.12 -3.71 -9.88
N PHE A 29 -6.34 -3.73 -8.82
CA PHE A 29 -5.13 -4.55 -8.73
C PHE A 29 -4.91 -5.03 -7.30
N VAL A 30 -4.08 -6.06 -7.15
CA VAL A 30 -3.84 -6.70 -5.85
C VAL A 30 -2.35 -6.66 -5.56
N VAL A 31 -1.99 -6.10 -4.40
CA VAL A 31 -0.64 -6.21 -3.85
C VAL A 31 -0.60 -7.44 -2.96
N ARG A 32 0.31 -8.38 -3.24
CA ARG A 32 0.41 -9.69 -2.57
C ARG A 32 1.74 -9.86 -1.86
N ASN A 33 1.83 -10.89 -1.03
CA ASN A 33 3.02 -11.24 -0.26
C ASN A 33 3.49 -10.11 0.66
N LEU A 34 2.54 -9.35 1.20
CA LEU A 34 2.85 -8.29 2.14
C LEU A 34 3.31 -8.89 3.48
N PRO A 35 4.38 -8.35 4.08
CA PRO A 35 4.76 -8.67 5.46
C PRO A 35 3.61 -8.40 6.44
N LYS A 36 3.61 -9.16 7.55
CA LYS A 36 2.63 -8.95 8.62
C LYS A 36 2.81 -7.57 9.25
N ALA A 37 1.87 -6.67 9.00
CA ALA A 37 1.85 -5.31 9.53
C ALA A 37 0.50 -4.63 9.28
N ILE A 38 0.29 -3.47 9.90
CA ILE A 38 -0.77 -2.55 9.47
C ILE A 38 -0.23 -1.75 8.29
N TRP A 39 -0.99 -1.69 7.21
CA TRP A 39 -0.68 -0.95 6.00
C TRP A 39 -1.71 0.15 5.80
N GLY A 40 -1.24 1.38 5.60
CA GLY A 40 -2.06 2.48 5.13
C GLY A 40 -2.01 2.54 3.61
N VAL A 41 -3.17 2.59 2.97
CA VAL A 41 -3.33 2.82 1.53
C VAL A 41 -3.64 4.31 1.34
N TYR A 42 -2.82 4.98 0.54
CA TYR A 42 -2.97 6.39 0.21
C TYR A 42 -3.20 6.56 -1.28
N GLU A 43 -4.10 7.45 -1.65
CA GLU A 43 -4.39 7.83 -3.04
C GLU A 43 -4.32 9.35 -3.16
N GLY A 44 -3.47 9.85 -4.06
CA GLY A 44 -3.24 11.30 -4.20
C GLY A 44 -2.74 11.98 -2.92
N GLY A 45 -2.07 11.23 -2.04
CA GLY A 45 -1.59 11.70 -0.74
C GLY A 45 -2.59 11.62 0.42
N CYS A 46 -3.84 11.21 0.17
CA CYS A 46 -4.87 11.04 1.20
C CYS A 46 -4.98 9.58 1.64
N LEU A 47 -5.03 9.31 2.95
CA LEU A 47 -5.29 7.97 3.46
C LEU A 47 -6.72 7.56 3.11
N VAL A 48 -6.87 6.49 2.33
CA VAL A 48 -8.17 5.97 1.91
C VAL A 48 -8.60 4.76 2.75
N GLU A 49 -7.64 3.93 3.18
CA GLU A 49 -7.93 2.71 3.91
C GLU A 49 -6.73 2.29 4.79
N GLU A 50 -7.01 1.61 5.91
CA GLU A 50 -6.01 0.85 6.66
C GLU A 50 -6.38 -0.63 6.68
N ARG A 51 -5.38 -1.49 6.47
CA ARG A 51 -5.56 -2.94 6.42
C ARG A 51 -4.46 -3.64 7.21
N GLU A 52 -4.84 -4.64 7.99
CA GLU A 52 -3.87 -5.57 8.53
C GLU A 52 -3.49 -6.59 7.44
N GLY A 53 -2.23 -6.53 7.00
CA GLY A 53 -1.63 -7.56 6.17
C GLY A 53 -1.27 -8.76 7.05
N GLY A 54 -1.80 -9.94 6.75
CA GLY A 54 -1.30 -11.19 7.33
C GLY A 54 0.08 -11.57 6.77
N ASN A 55 0.75 -12.58 7.34
CA ASN A 55 2.00 -13.08 6.77
C ASN A 55 1.72 -13.70 5.39
N GLY A 56 2.21 -13.08 4.30
CA GLY A 56 1.82 -13.45 2.94
C GLY A 56 0.47 -12.88 2.50
N GLY A 57 -0.01 -11.85 3.20
CA GLY A 57 -1.30 -11.21 2.96
C GLY A 57 -1.39 -10.47 1.64
N SER A 58 -2.61 -10.10 1.28
CA SER A 58 -2.90 -9.31 0.09
C SER A 58 -3.85 -8.16 0.39
N ILE A 59 -3.68 -7.05 -0.32
CA ILE A 59 -4.58 -5.90 -0.30
C ILE A 59 -5.08 -5.67 -1.71
N ASP A 60 -6.40 -5.75 -1.88
CA ASP A 60 -7.08 -5.36 -3.11
C ASP A 60 -7.24 -3.84 -3.15
N ILE A 61 -6.74 -3.22 -4.21
CA ILE A 61 -6.80 -1.77 -4.45
C ILE A 61 -7.79 -1.51 -5.56
N LYS A 62 -8.66 -0.52 -5.34
CA LYS A 62 -9.62 -0.03 -6.33
C LYS A 62 -9.47 1.47 -6.44
N SER A 63 -9.22 1.97 -7.64
CA SER A 63 -9.12 3.40 -7.94
C SER A 63 -9.92 3.71 -9.20
N THR A 64 -10.48 4.91 -9.27
CA THR A 64 -11.18 5.43 -10.44
C THR A 64 -10.44 6.66 -10.91
N LEU A 65 -9.96 6.63 -12.16
CA LEU A 65 -9.24 7.73 -12.75
C LEU A 65 -10.09 8.36 -13.85
N ASP A 66 -10.24 9.66 -13.81
CA ASP A 66 -10.83 10.45 -14.88
C ASP A 66 -9.91 10.51 -16.11
N SER A 67 -10.41 11.06 -17.22
CA SER A 67 -9.65 11.13 -18.47
C SER A 67 -8.46 12.09 -18.33
N GLY A 68 -7.26 11.60 -18.63
CA GLY A 68 -6.02 12.38 -18.52
C GLY A 68 -5.47 12.50 -17.10
N GLU A 69 -6.12 11.87 -16.11
CA GLU A 69 -5.68 11.90 -14.72
C GLU A 69 -4.47 10.98 -14.49
N GLU A 70 -3.63 11.38 -13.55
CA GLU A 70 -2.52 10.62 -13.00
C GLU A 70 -2.63 10.64 -11.47
N VAL A 71 -2.50 9.48 -10.84
CA VAL A 71 -2.59 9.35 -9.38
C VAL A 71 -1.53 8.37 -8.86
N ASP A 72 -0.92 8.73 -7.74
CA ASP A 72 -0.06 7.84 -6.98
C ASP A 72 -0.88 7.10 -5.93
N ILE A 73 -0.80 5.77 -5.98
CA ILE A 73 -1.24 4.89 -4.91
C ILE A 73 -0.02 4.48 -4.08
N VAL A 74 -0.03 4.81 -2.79
CA VAL A 74 1.06 4.49 -1.87
C VAL A 74 0.56 3.54 -0.78
N LEU A 75 1.15 2.35 -0.69
CA LEU A 75 0.98 1.46 0.45
C LEU A 75 2.15 1.66 1.38
N MET A 76 1.89 2.19 2.57
CA MET A 76 2.91 2.47 3.57
C MET A 76 2.70 1.58 4.80
N ARG A 77 3.75 0.87 5.20
CA ARG A 77 3.76 0.14 6.46
C ARG A 77 3.65 1.14 7.61
N LYS A 78 2.61 1.02 8.43
CA LYS A 78 2.45 1.81 9.64
C LYS A 78 3.41 1.30 10.72
N PRO A 79 3.99 2.19 11.53
CA PRO A 79 4.76 1.77 12.69
C PRO A 79 3.88 0.91 13.59
N THR A 80 4.37 -0.25 14.00
CA THR A 80 3.81 -0.93 15.16
C THR A 80 4.27 -0.12 16.36
N GLU A 81 3.36 0.52 17.10
CA GLU A 81 3.74 1.15 18.37
C GLU A 81 4.37 0.05 19.24
N SER A 82 5.66 0.18 19.51
CA SER A 82 6.35 -0.66 20.49
C SER A 82 5.93 -0.12 21.85
N ILE A 83 5.11 -0.87 22.57
CA ILE A 83 4.74 -0.59 23.96
C ILE A 83 5.90 -1.01 24.86
#